data_AF-A0AAV0TSE5-F1
#
_entry.id   AF-A0AAV0TSE5-F1
#
_cell.length_a   1.000
_cell.length_b   1.000
_cell.length_c   1.000
_cell.angle_alpha   90.00
_cell.angle_beta   90.00
_cell.angle_gamma   90.00
#
_symmetry.space_group_name_H-M   'P 1'
#
loop_
_entity.id
_entity.type
_entity.pdbx_description
1 polymer ?
#
loop_
_entity_poly.entity_id
_entity_poly.type
_entity_poly.pdbx_seq_one_letter_code
_entity_poly.pdbx_strand_id
1 'polypeptide(L)'
;MTISSLELALQPTFLDSFSDRASLAILREIGVSIAELPLGSTLTLKDESLVNVTTDDVLQSEHSSATDIVYKVVTGRMFLDVRDSANCWVRCALTEGMTVSLRSCTLRRFGPIGREAVQLWENSYGPRNLLTYFTRPADAASGSTLVDGNACRELVCELCRGYYTMEWMTGTGGAMSLRHGERIYVTPSGVPKERMQPEDLYVLDPDGNVLSSPKAKNKKKVPKLSDCAPLFLNVHKICKAAVVLHSHGITCNLAAALCDGKSEFRVSHQEMIKGITRHGYADMLVVPVIDNAPKESALAEPIARIIEAYPNTPAVLVRRHGLFVWGDSWEAAKRHAECLHYLFETALEMHKCNLDYTVSPVSASVKANGYSHERPGADGELSMAEKHKVVMLDIEGTTTPIAFVHDVLFPYVTNNVARFLEQTWDSPGTKADVTALVDQYKKDKADGSNPPALDAQQSTKNLIDDLTAYVKWNVAADRKIGPLKQLQGHMWLQGYETGELKALVFDDVPPCLNRLRARGVRVGIYSSGSRQAQKLLFQYSDKGDLREYLTVYFDTKIGHKREVESYKEIVESLGVDSAKDVLFVTDVIEEAQAAEAAGLDTVLSVRPGNKPLPESHHFATIHSFSEL
;
A
#
# COMPACT_ATOMS: atom_id res chain seq x y z
N MET A 1 -9.80 41.66 3.84
CA MET A 1 -8.37 41.92 3.68
C MET A 1 -8.18 42.59 2.33
N THR A 2 -7.61 43.78 2.30
CA THR A 2 -7.22 44.47 1.06
C THR A 2 -6.06 43.71 0.42
N ILE A 3 -6.32 43.12 -0.74
CA ILE A 3 -5.33 42.41 -1.56
C ILE A 3 -4.19 43.39 -1.86
N SER A 4 -2.95 43.00 -1.57
CA SER A 4 -1.77 43.85 -1.84
C SER A 4 -1.59 44.07 -3.36
N SER A 5 -0.94 45.16 -3.76
CA SER A 5 -0.60 45.44 -5.17
C SER A 5 0.16 44.26 -5.82
N LEU A 6 1.00 43.59 -5.03
CA LEU A 6 1.78 42.42 -5.41
C LEU A 6 0.90 41.17 -5.66
N GLU A 7 -0.12 40.93 -4.82
CA GLU A 7 -1.07 39.83 -5.00
C GLU A 7 -1.96 40.00 -6.25
N LEU A 8 -2.20 41.24 -6.66
CA LEU A 8 -2.95 41.55 -7.87
C LEU A 8 -2.09 41.40 -9.14
N ALA A 9 -0.81 41.75 -9.05
CA ALA A 9 0.14 41.67 -10.16
C ALA A 9 0.59 40.24 -10.49
N LEU A 10 0.57 39.33 -9.50
CA LEU A 10 1.18 38.01 -9.65
C LEU A 10 0.25 36.85 -9.99
N GLN A 11 -1.05 37.06 -10.24
CA GLN A 11 -2.07 36.01 -10.48
C GLN A 11 -1.50 34.76 -11.16
N PRO A 12 -0.97 33.79 -10.39
CA PRO A 12 -0.13 32.79 -11.00
C PRO A 12 -1.06 31.75 -11.63
N THR A 13 -0.67 31.23 -12.79
CA THR A 13 -1.52 30.30 -13.55
C THR A 13 -0.78 29.02 -13.82
N PHE A 14 -1.48 27.88 -13.75
CA PHE A 14 -0.87 26.63 -14.16
C PHE A 14 -0.85 26.51 -15.69
N LEU A 15 0.28 26.05 -16.25
CA LEU A 15 0.41 25.84 -17.70
C LEU A 15 -0.09 24.48 -18.14
N ASP A 16 0.09 23.47 -17.29
CA ASP A 16 -0.32 22.09 -17.60
C ASP A 16 -1.84 21.88 -17.43
N SER A 17 -2.53 22.85 -16.82
CA SER A 17 -3.99 22.85 -16.68
C SER A 17 -4.55 24.26 -16.89
N PHE A 18 -5.18 24.48 -18.05
CA PHE A 18 -5.78 25.75 -18.42
C PHE A 18 -6.93 26.21 -17.49
N SER A 19 -7.47 25.32 -16.66
CA SER A 19 -8.55 25.64 -15.72
C SER A 19 -8.06 25.99 -14.32
N ASP A 20 -6.83 25.61 -13.97
CA ASP A 20 -6.36 25.67 -12.59
C ASP A 20 -5.56 26.97 -12.41
N ARG A 21 -5.91 27.73 -11.38
CA ARG A 21 -5.17 28.89 -10.92
C ARG A 21 -4.15 28.45 -9.88
N ALA A 22 -2.97 29.03 -9.88
CA ALA A 22 -2.03 28.87 -8.78
C ALA A 22 -2.31 29.92 -7.68
N SER A 23 -1.80 29.68 -6.48
CA SER A 23 -1.86 30.61 -5.37
C SER A 23 -0.46 31.01 -4.92
N LEU A 24 -0.34 32.14 -4.22
CA LEU A 24 0.93 32.54 -3.61
C LEU A 24 1.39 31.57 -2.51
N ALA A 25 0.46 30.83 -1.88
CA ALA A 25 0.81 29.82 -0.89
C ALA A 25 1.69 28.73 -1.51
N ILE A 26 1.33 28.25 -2.70
CA ILE A 26 2.13 27.26 -3.44
C ILE A 26 3.52 27.80 -3.73
N LEU A 27 3.62 29.03 -4.25
CA LEU A 27 4.91 29.66 -4.53
C LEU A 27 5.79 29.71 -3.27
N ARG A 28 5.24 30.14 -2.13
CA ARG A 28 5.98 30.20 -0.85
C ARG A 28 6.48 28.82 -0.40
N GLU A 29 5.63 27.80 -0.50
CA GLU A 29 5.97 26.43 -0.10
C GLU A 29 7.09 25.86 -0.97
N ILE A 30 7.08 26.12 -2.28
CA ILE A 30 8.16 25.70 -3.19
C ILE A 30 9.39 26.61 -3.13
N GLY A 31 9.44 27.56 -2.20
CA GLY A 31 10.59 28.41 -1.97
C GLY A 31 10.74 29.59 -2.95
N VAL A 32 9.63 30.03 -3.54
CA VAL A 32 9.55 31.19 -4.43
C VAL A 32 8.94 32.37 -3.69
N SER A 33 9.70 33.46 -3.59
CA SER A 33 9.25 34.73 -3.03
C SER A 33 9.44 35.82 -4.08
N ILE A 34 8.41 36.63 -4.31
CA ILE A 34 8.45 37.75 -5.25
C ILE A 34 8.16 39.03 -4.45
N ALA A 35 8.90 40.10 -4.73
CA ALA A 35 8.76 41.38 -4.07
C ALA A 35 8.90 42.54 -5.07
N GLU A 36 8.17 43.63 -4.82
CA GLU A 36 8.38 44.93 -5.47
C GLU A 36 9.37 45.77 -4.66
N LEU A 37 10.21 46.55 -5.35
CA LEU A 37 11.01 47.57 -4.69
C LEU A 37 10.11 48.69 -4.13
N PRO A 38 10.36 49.22 -2.92
CA PRO A 38 9.76 50.48 -2.50
C PRO A 38 10.18 51.59 -3.48
N LEU A 39 9.23 52.40 -3.95
CA LEU A 39 9.53 53.59 -4.76
C LEU A 39 10.59 54.46 -4.03
N GLY A 40 11.81 54.53 -4.58
CA GLY A 40 12.86 55.44 -4.11
C GLY A 40 14.19 54.80 -3.68
N SER A 41 14.35 53.47 -3.67
CA SER A 41 15.65 52.85 -3.37
C SER A 41 16.50 52.63 -4.64
N THR A 42 17.43 53.56 -4.88
CA THR A 42 18.54 53.38 -5.83
C THR A 42 19.57 52.42 -5.20
N LEU A 43 19.42 51.12 -5.48
CA LEU A 43 20.49 50.15 -5.26
C LEU A 43 21.61 50.46 -6.26
N THR A 44 22.76 50.91 -5.77
CA THR A 44 24.03 50.90 -6.50
C THR A 44 24.41 49.44 -6.75
N LEU A 45 23.95 48.90 -7.88
CA LEU A 45 24.39 47.60 -8.40
C LEU A 45 25.89 47.75 -8.73
N LYS A 46 26.76 47.19 -7.89
CA LYS A 46 28.19 47.04 -8.22
C LYS A 46 28.31 46.08 -9.41
N ASP A 47 29.28 46.37 -10.28
CA ASP A 47 29.57 45.67 -11.53
C ASP A 47 29.50 44.13 -11.42
N GLU A 48 28.86 43.55 -12.43
CA GLU A 48 28.62 42.13 -12.73
C GLU A 48 27.46 41.50 -11.90
N SER A 49 26.27 41.18 -12.45
CA SER A 49 26.07 40.42 -13.69
C SER A 49 24.66 40.58 -14.29
N LEU A 50 24.61 41.18 -15.47
CA LEU A 50 23.41 41.31 -16.29
C LEU A 50 23.34 40.15 -17.28
N VAL A 51 22.21 39.45 -17.31
CA VAL A 51 21.91 38.38 -18.26
C VAL A 51 20.76 38.79 -19.18
N ASN A 52 20.88 38.45 -20.47
CA ASN A 52 19.84 38.72 -21.46
C ASN A 52 19.01 37.47 -21.70
N VAL A 53 17.78 37.46 -21.19
CA VAL A 53 16.85 36.32 -21.29
C VAL A 53 16.53 36.00 -22.75
N THR A 54 16.44 37.03 -23.61
CA THR A 54 16.07 36.88 -25.02
C THR A 54 17.10 36.09 -25.83
N THR A 55 18.38 36.10 -25.42
CA THR A 55 19.49 35.46 -26.14
C THR A 55 20.14 34.29 -25.39
N ASP A 56 19.73 34.02 -24.15
CA ASP A 56 20.27 32.95 -23.31
C ASP A 56 19.33 31.72 -23.34
N ASP A 57 19.66 30.76 -24.20
CA ASP A 57 18.87 29.54 -24.40
C ASP A 57 18.77 28.67 -23.12
N VAL A 58 19.77 28.77 -22.22
CA VAL A 58 19.78 28.02 -20.97
C VAL A 58 18.74 28.59 -20.01
N LEU A 59 18.59 29.92 -19.94
CA LEU A 59 17.53 30.55 -19.14
C LEU A 59 16.12 30.24 -19.66
N GLN A 60 15.97 30.03 -20.97
CA GLN A 60 14.70 29.67 -21.58
C GLN A 60 14.37 28.17 -21.46
N SER A 61 15.38 27.34 -21.23
CA SER A 61 15.25 25.90 -21.00
C SER A 61 15.01 25.59 -19.52
N GLU A 62 14.48 24.40 -19.22
CA GLU A 62 14.27 23.94 -17.84
C GLU A 62 15.63 23.73 -17.14
N HIS A 63 15.83 24.42 -16.02
CA HIS A 63 17.07 24.38 -15.25
C HIS A 63 16.84 24.64 -13.75
N SER A 64 17.89 24.45 -12.94
CA SER A 64 17.90 24.73 -11.50
C SER A 64 19.31 25.16 -11.02
N SER A 65 19.46 25.43 -9.72
CA SER A 65 20.76 25.75 -9.09
C SER A 65 20.90 25.04 -7.75
N ALA A 66 22.13 24.69 -7.38
CA ALA A 66 22.44 24.04 -6.10
C ALA A 66 22.33 24.99 -4.88
N THR A 67 22.32 26.29 -5.11
CA THR A 67 22.18 27.33 -4.09
C THR A 67 20.94 28.18 -4.37
N ASP A 68 20.46 28.87 -3.33
CA ASP A 68 19.44 29.89 -3.47
C ASP A 68 19.91 30.99 -4.43
N ILE A 69 18.99 31.51 -5.24
CA ILE A 69 19.28 32.52 -6.26
C ILE A 69 18.25 33.65 -6.21
N VAL A 70 18.70 34.86 -6.46
CA VAL A 70 17.85 36.06 -6.54
C VAL A 70 18.01 36.66 -7.92
N TYR A 71 16.88 36.86 -8.60
CA TYR A 71 16.79 37.58 -9.86
C TYR A 71 16.08 38.90 -9.67
N LYS A 72 16.53 39.94 -10.37
CA LYS A 72 15.85 41.23 -10.46
C LYS A 72 15.61 41.60 -11.91
N VAL A 73 14.38 41.97 -12.24
CA VAL A 73 14.03 42.45 -13.58
C VAL A 73 14.55 43.87 -13.74
N VAL A 74 15.53 44.04 -14.62
CA VAL A 74 16.16 45.35 -14.89
C VAL A 74 15.45 46.07 -16.02
N THR A 75 15.07 45.36 -17.08
CA THR A 75 14.32 45.93 -18.21
C THR A 75 13.35 44.90 -18.81
N GLY A 76 12.21 45.37 -19.29
CA GLY A 76 11.23 44.57 -20.03
C GLY A 76 10.23 43.80 -19.16
N ARG A 77 9.56 42.83 -19.78
CA ARG A 77 8.53 41.97 -19.15
C ARG A 77 8.77 40.52 -19.50
N MET A 78 8.56 39.60 -18.57
CA MET A 78 8.79 38.18 -18.77
C MET A 78 7.83 37.30 -17.97
N PHE A 79 7.72 36.04 -18.38
CA PHE A 79 7.21 34.96 -17.58
C PHE A 79 8.35 34.25 -16.87
N LEU A 80 8.13 33.94 -15.60
CA LEU A 80 8.87 32.94 -14.85
C LEU A 80 7.95 31.73 -14.70
N ASP A 81 8.33 30.61 -15.31
CA ASP A 81 7.66 29.33 -15.10
C ASP A 81 8.47 28.54 -14.07
N VAL A 82 7.84 28.04 -13.01
CA VAL A 82 8.45 27.20 -11.96
C VAL A 82 7.65 25.91 -11.79
N ARG A 83 8.31 24.77 -11.52
CA ARG A 83 7.58 23.54 -11.19
C ARG A 83 7.15 23.55 -9.73
N ASP A 84 5.89 23.21 -9.48
CA ASP A 84 5.40 22.93 -8.14
C ASP A 84 5.75 21.51 -7.67
N SER A 85 5.40 21.20 -6.43
CA SER A 85 5.61 19.89 -5.82
C SER A 85 4.70 18.78 -6.39
N ALA A 86 3.74 19.10 -7.25
CA ALA A 86 2.90 18.14 -7.96
C ALA A 86 3.32 17.97 -9.43
N ASN A 87 4.56 18.36 -9.77
CA ASN A 87 5.12 18.35 -11.12
C ASN A 87 4.51 19.33 -12.12
N CYS A 88 3.75 20.32 -11.68
CA CYS A 88 3.06 21.21 -12.59
C CYS A 88 3.74 22.58 -12.69
N TRP A 89 3.76 23.12 -13.90
CA TRP A 89 4.29 24.45 -14.19
C TRP A 89 3.36 25.55 -13.71
N VAL A 90 3.85 26.37 -12.79
CA VAL A 90 3.26 27.63 -12.36
C VAL A 90 3.93 28.78 -13.10
N ARG A 91 3.14 29.60 -13.80
CA ARG A 91 3.61 30.80 -14.47
C ARG A 91 3.33 32.05 -13.63
N CYS A 92 4.38 32.86 -13.44
CA CYS A 92 4.33 34.19 -12.84
C CYS A 92 4.71 35.23 -13.90
N ALA A 93 3.98 36.35 -13.96
CA ALA A 93 4.36 37.50 -14.78
C ALA A 93 5.25 38.45 -13.97
N LEU A 94 6.43 38.76 -14.49
CA LEU A 94 7.39 39.67 -13.86
C LEU A 94 7.59 40.90 -14.73
N THR A 95 7.62 42.07 -14.10
CA THR A 95 7.87 43.37 -14.74
C THR A 95 9.09 44.06 -14.14
N GLU A 96 9.58 45.08 -14.83
CA GLU A 96 10.70 45.91 -14.38
C GLU A 96 10.59 46.34 -12.91
N GLY A 97 11.68 46.20 -12.17
CA GLY A 97 11.77 46.52 -10.74
C GLY A 97 11.39 45.36 -9.79
N MET A 98 10.71 44.32 -10.28
CA MET A 98 10.39 43.15 -9.47
C MET A 98 11.64 42.32 -9.16
N THR A 99 11.69 41.76 -7.95
CA THR A 99 12.73 40.84 -7.50
C THR A 99 12.10 39.51 -7.15
N VAL A 100 12.71 38.40 -7.57
CA VAL A 100 12.30 37.05 -7.23
C VAL A 100 13.45 36.30 -6.57
N SER A 101 13.18 35.69 -5.43
CA SER A 101 14.08 34.79 -4.72
C SER A 101 13.59 33.36 -4.90
N LEU A 102 14.48 32.47 -5.31
CA LEU A 102 14.22 31.05 -5.52
C LEU A 102 15.15 30.22 -4.64
N ARG A 103 14.60 29.22 -3.94
CA ARG A 103 15.41 28.25 -3.20
C ARG A 103 16.22 27.34 -4.13
N SER A 104 17.27 26.74 -3.59
CA SER A 104 18.03 25.69 -4.26
C SER A 104 17.13 24.57 -4.80
N CYS A 105 17.56 23.97 -5.90
CA CYS A 105 16.88 22.92 -6.66
C CYS A 105 15.50 23.29 -7.25
N THR A 106 15.01 24.53 -7.09
CA THR A 106 13.77 24.97 -7.74
C THR A 106 13.92 24.94 -9.26
N LEU A 107 13.17 24.05 -9.91
CA LEU A 107 13.10 23.91 -11.36
C LEU A 107 12.34 25.08 -11.97
N ARG A 108 12.94 25.70 -12.99
CA ARG A 108 12.44 26.95 -13.58
C ARG A 108 12.83 27.12 -15.05
N ARG A 109 12.13 28.03 -15.72
CA ARG A 109 12.51 28.61 -17.02
C ARG A 109 11.92 30.02 -17.17
N PHE A 110 12.54 30.83 -18.02
CA PHE A 110 12.09 32.19 -18.32
C PHE A 110 11.58 32.31 -19.76
N GLY A 111 10.51 33.08 -19.97
CA GLY A 111 9.95 33.35 -21.29
C GLY A 111 9.72 34.85 -21.49
N PRO A 112 10.37 35.53 -22.44
CA PRO A 112 10.14 36.95 -22.67
C PRO A 112 8.69 37.23 -23.13
N ILE A 113 8.10 38.34 -22.65
CA ILE A 113 6.76 38.78 -23.07
C ILE A 113 6.93 39.85 -24.16
N GLY A 114 6.69 39.47 -25.41
CA GLY A 114 6.84 40.36 -26.57
C GLY A 114 8.21 40.24 -27.25
N ARG A 115 8.58 41.27 -28.03
CA ARG A 115 9.83 41.30 -28.82
C ARG A 115 10.94 42.18 -28.23
N GLU A 116 10.67 42.85 -27.10
CA GLU A 116 11.64 43.71 -26.44
C GLU A 116 12.73 42.86 -25.76
N ALA A 117 13.96 43.37 -25.73
CA ALA A 117 15.04 42.73 -25.02
C ALA A 117 14.77 42.77 -23.52
N VAL A 118 14.98 41.63 -22.85
CA VAL A 118 14.71 41.47 -21.42
C VAL A 118 16.01 41.24 -20.67
N GLN A 119 16.30 42.08 -19.68
CA GLN A 119 17.50 41.95 -18.84
C GLN A 119 17.17 41.59 -17.40
N LEU A 120 17.87 40.58 -16.90
CA LEU A 120 17.88 40.17 -15.49
C LEU A 120 19.21 40.51 -14.85
N TRP A 121 19.17 40.92 -13.60
CA TRP A 121 20.33 40.86 -12.71
C TRP A 121 20.21 39.59 -11.86
N GLU A 122 21.29 38.82 -11.75
CA GLU A 122 21.36 37.63 -10.88
C GLU A 122 22.44 37.79 -9.81
N ASN A 123 22.20 37.28 -8.59
CA ASN A 123 23.09 37.49 -7.44
C ASN A 123 24.25 36.47 -7.33
N SER A 124 24.26 35.40 -8.13
CA SER A 124 25.25 34.32 -8.04
C SER A 124 25.39 33.56 -9.37
N TYR A 125 26.63 33.26 -9.77
CA TYR A 125 26.96 32.36 -10.89
C TYR A 125 27.25 30.94 -10.40
N GLY A 126 26.20 30.17 -10.17
CA GLY A 126 26.29 28.72 -10.08
C GLY A 126 26.03 28.05 -11.43
N PRO A 127 26.52 26.83 -11.68
CA PRO A 127 26.15 26.09 -12.89
C PRO A 127 24.63 25.87 -12.92
N ARG A 128 24.02 26.20 -14.06
CA ARG A 128 22.59 25.99 -14.34
C ARG A 128 22.41 24.56 -14.86
N ASN A 129 22.11 23.65 -13.94
CA ASN A 129 21.96 22.23 -14.25
C ASN A 129 20.50 21.80 -14.08
N LEU A 130 20.09 20.80 -14.84
CA LEU A 130 18.83 20.10 -14.58
C LEU A 130 19.05 19.18 -13.37
N LEU A 131 18.52 19.58 -12.21
CA LEU A 131 18.56 18.79 -10.99
C LEU A 131 17.14 18.35 -10.65
N THR A 132 16.98 17.11 -10.21
CA THR A 132 15.68 16.61 -9.77
C THR A 132 15.23 17.38 -8.53
N TYR A 133 14.05 17.97 -8.60
CA TYR A 133 13.41 18.60 -7.44
C TYR A 133 12.60 17.57 -6.68
N PHE A 134 12.77 17.51 -5.37
CA PHE A 134 12.04 16.63 -4.47
C PHE A 134 11.25 17.47 -3.47
N THR A 135 10.01 17.04 -3.22
CA THR A 135 9.09 17.78 -2.35
C THR A 135 9.40 17.53 -0.87
N ARG A 136 9.89 16.33 -0.56
CA ARG A 136 10.33 15.91 0.77
C ARG A 136 11.71 15.27 0.69
N PRO A 137 12.55 15.42 1.73
CA PRO A 137 13.84 14.72 1.81
C PRO A 137 13.74 13.20 1.64
N ALA A 138 12.65 12.59 2.09
CA ALA A 138 12.39 11.16 1.93
C ALA A 138 12.15 10.74 0.45
N ASP A 139 11.61 11.65 -0.38
CA ASP A 139 11.40 11.39 -1.81
C ASP A 139 12.76 11.28 -2.53
N ALA A 140 13.73 12.10 -2.09
CA ALA A 140 15.10 12.04 -2.60
C ALA A 140 15.80 10.71 -2.26
N ALA A 141 15.56 10.16 -1.06
CA ALA A 141 16.13 8.89 -0.63
C ALA A 141 15.52 7.67 -1.34
N SER A 142 14.24 7.74 -1.69
CA SER A 142 13.51 6.67 -2.38
C SER A 142 13.61 6.73 -3.91
N GLY A 143 14.21 7.78 -4.48
CA GLY A 143 14.25 8.02 -5.92
C GLY A 143 12.87 8.24 -6.55
N SER A 144 11.86 8.53 -5.73
CA SER A 144 10.48 8.73 -6.19
C SER A 144 10.39 10.06 -6.94
N THR A 145 10.03 10.00 -8.21
CA THR A 145 9.86 11.18 -9.07
C THR A 145 8.44 11.71 -9.00
N LEU A 146 8.27 12.98 -9.37
CA LEU A 146 6.99 13.67 -9.29
C LEU A 146 5.94 13.00 -10.20
N VAL A 147 4.82 12.56 -9.62
CA VAL A 147 3.66 12.00 -10.35
C VAL A 147 2.81 13.13 -10.95
N ASP A 148 2.22 12.91 -12.12
CA ASP A 148 1.34 13.88 -12.79
C ASP A 148 0.02 14.11 -12.02
N GLY A 149 -0.42 15.37 -11.95
CA GLY A 149 -1.66 15.76 -11.29
C GLY A 149 -2.93 15.15 -11.89
N ASN A 150 -2.93 14.79 -13.19
CA ASN A 150 -4.08 14.10 -13.80
C ASN A 150 -4.26 12.69 -13.23
N ALA A 151 -3.16 11.96 -13.00
CA ALA A 151 -3.21 10.63 -12.39
C ALA A 151 -3.84 10.68 -10.99
N CYS A 152 -3.59 11.74 -10.21
CA CYS A 152 -4.25 11.94 -8.92
C CYS A 152 -5.77 12.10 -9.05
N ARG A 153 -6.25 12.86 -10.04
CA ARG A 153 -7.69 13.05 -10.27
C ARG A 153 -8.37 11.74 -10.67
N GLU A 154 -7.73 10.96 -11.54
CA GLU A 154 -8.21 9.64 -11.97
C GLU A 154 -8.30 8.67 -10.80
N LEU A 155 -7.25 8.61 -9.96
CA LEU A 155 -7.19 7.77 -8.78
C LEU A 155 -8.32 8.10 -7.78
N VAL A 156 -8.59 9.38 -7.52
CA VAL A 156 -9.72 9.78 -6.65
C VAL A 156 -11.05 9.26 -7.22
N CYS A 157 -11.27 9.36 -8.53
CA CYS A 157 -12.48 8.87 -9.17
C CYS A 157 -12.59 7.32 -9.14
N GLU A 158 -11.46 6.62 -9.27
CA GLU A 158 -11.40 5.15 -9.12
C GLU A 158 -11.74 4.72 -7.69
N LEU A 159 -11.10 5.33 -6.69
CA LEU A 159 -11.34 5.01 -5.28
C LEU A 159 -12.79 5.30 -4.89
N CYS A 160 -13.37 6.44 -5.29
CA CYS A 160 -14.79 6.73 -5.06
C CYS A 160 -15.74 5.69 -5.66
N ARG A 161 -15.43 5.13 -6.85
CA ARG A 161 -16.21 4.04 -7.45
C ARG A 161 -16.13 2.75 -6.62
N GLY A 162 -14.95 2.41 -6.12
CA GLY A 162 -14.75 1.29 -5.20
C GLY A 162 -15.52 1.48 -3.89
N TYR A 163 -15.40 2.65 -3.26
CA TYR A 163 -16.09 2.98 -2.01
C TYR A 163 -17.60 3.03 -2.13
N TYR A 164 -18.13 3.44 -3.28
CA TYR A 164 -19.57 3.32 -3.56
C TYR A 164 -20.02 1.85 -3.61
N THR A 165 -19.25 0.99 -4.27
CA THR A 165 -19.56 -0.45 -4.40
C THR A 165 -19.55 -1.16 -3.04
N MET A 166 -18.71 -0.70 -2.11
CA MET A 166 -18.68 -1.15 -0.71
C MET A 166 -19.71 -0.47 0.20
N GLU A 167 -20.60 0.36 -0.37
CA GLU A 167 -21.65 1.11 0.30
C GLU A 167 -21.18 2.23 1.26
N TRP A 168 -19.91 2.63 1.20
CA TRP A 168 -19.33 3.64 2.09
C TRP A 168 -19.65 5.09 1.68
N MET A 169 -19.93 5.30 0.39
CA MET A 169 -20.23 6.62 -0.19
C MET A 169 -21.57 6.63 -0.95
N THR A 170 -22.59 6.00 -0.39
CA THR A 170 -23.93 5.90 -1.01
C THR A 170 -24.73 7.18 -0.82
N GLY A 171 -25.74 7.39 -1.67
CA GLY A 171 -26.68 8.51 -1.51
C GLY A 171 -26.05 9.90 -1.61
N THR A 172 -24.95 10.05 -2.36
CA THR A 172 -24.08 11.25 -2.43
C THR A 172 -23.31 11.58 -1.13
N GLY A 173 -23.53 10.79 -0.08
CA GLY A 173 -22.83 10.85 1.19
C GLY A 173 -21.37 10.44 1.08
N GLY A 174 -20.62 10.72 2.16
CA GLY A 174 -19.18 10.59 2.17
C GLY A 174 -18.46 11.59 1.24
N ALA A 175 -17.15 11.65 1.42
CA ALA A 175 -16.24 12.51 0.68
C ALA A 175 -14.82 11.97 0.82
N MET A 176 -13.91 12.39 -0.05
CA MET A 176 -12.49 12.14 0.18
C MET A 176 -11.64 13.30 -0.31
N SER A 177 -10.42 13.35 0.22
CA SER A 177 -9.35 14.19 -0.26
C SER A 177 -8.07 13.39 -0.47
N LEU A 178 -7.31 13.80 -1.49
CA LEU A 178 -5.97 13.29 -1.75
C LEU A 178 -5.02 14.48 -1.88
N ARG A 179 -3.92 14.47 -1.13
CA ARG A 179 -2.84 15.43 -1.20
C ARG A 179 -1.69 14.84 -2.00
N HIS A 180 -1.24 15.59 -3.01
CA HIS A 180 -0.02 15.33 -3.75
C HIS A 180 0.78 16.63 -3.85
N GLY A 181 1.95 16.66 -3.21
CA GLY A 181 2.67 17.91 -2.96
C GLY A 181 1.79 18.96 -2.26
N GLU A 182 1.72 20.16 -2.82
CA GLU A 182 0.91 21.28 -2.33
C GLU A 182 -0.48 21.35 -2.96
N ARG A 183 -0.92 20.29 -3.63
CA ARG A 183 -2.27 20.21 -4.21
C ARG A 183 -3.12 19.22 -3.45
N ILE A 184 -4.33 19.63 -3.12
CA ILE A 184 -5.31 18.81 -2.40
C ILE A 184 -6.54 18.66 -3.28
N TYR A 185 -6.72 17.48 -3.85
CA TYR A 185 -7.87 17.11 -4.66
C TYR A 185 -9.03 16.74 -3.74
N VAL A 186 -10.19 17.37 -3.90
CA VAL A 186 -11.33 17.19 -3.00
C VAL A 186 -12.59 16.90 -3.82
N THR A 187 -13.33 15.87 -3.41
CA THR A 187 -14.63 15.54 -4.01
C THR A 187 -15.66 16.64 -3.76
N PRO A 188 -16.52 16.97 -4.73
CA PRO A 188 -17.60 17.93 -4.52
C PRO A 188 -18.76 17.32 -3.70
N SER A 189 -19.58 18.20 -3.12
CA SER A 189 -20.79 17.86 -2.37
C SER A 189 -21.96 17.53 -3.30
N GLY A 190 -22.80 16.57 -2.89
CA GLY A 190 -24.09 16.28 -3.54
C GLY A 190 -24.00 15.67 -4.93
N VAL A 191 -22.85 15.15 -5.34
CA VAL A 191 -22.69 14.41 -6.59
C VAL A 191 -22.68 12.89 -6.35
N PRO A 192 -23.16 12.08 -7.31
CA PRO A 192 -22.96 10.63 -7.28
C PRO A 192 -21.47 10.31 -7.38
N LYS A 193 -20.90 9.73 -6.33
CA LYS A 193 -19.45 9.51 -6.18
C LYS A 193 -18.92 8.49 -7.19
N GLU A 194 -19.74 7.54 -7.61
CA GLU A 194 -19.44 6.49 -8.57
C GLU A 194 -19.43 6.94 -10.04
N ARG A 195 -19.93 8.15 -10.33
CA ARG A 195 -19.99 8.72 -11.70
C ARG A 195 -19.11 9.95 -11.89
N MET A 196 -18.36 10.32 -10.87
CA MET A 196 -17.49 11.49 -10.87
C MET A 196 -16.42 11.35 -11.96
N GLN A 197 -16.16 12.45 -12.66
CA GLN A 197 -15.07 12.57 -13.62
C GLN A 197 -13.93 13.42 -13.04
N PRO A 198 -12.69 13.29 -13.55
CA PRO A 198 -11.55 14.07 -13.08
C PRO A 198 -11.78 15.59 -12.99
N GLU A 199 -12.56 16.16 -13.91
CA GLU A 199 -12.88 17.59 -13.98
C GLU A 199 -13.97 18.02 -12.99
N ASP A 200 -14.63 17.06 -12.35
CA ASP A 200 -15.61 17.31 -11.28
C ASP A 200 -14.95 17.52 -9.92
N LEU A 201 -13.63 17.34 -9.80
CA LEU A 201 -12.89 17.55 -8.55
C LEU A 201 -12.51 19.02 -8.35
N TYR A 202 -12.64 19.46 -7.11
CA TYR A 202 -11.98 20.67 -6.63
C TYR A 202 -10.50 20.39 -6.41
N VAL A 203 -9.68 21.41 -6.62
CA VAL A 203 -8.27 21.40 -6.19
C VAL A 203 -8.04 22.60 -5.29
N LEU A 204 -7.52 22.36 -4.11
CA LEU A 204 -7.18 23.36 -3.12
C LEU A 204 -5.66 23.42 -2.93
N ASP A 205 -5.18 24.57 -2.47
CA ASP A 205 -3.84 24.69 -1.90
C ASP A 205 -3.85 24.26 -0.41
N PRO A 206 -2.68 24.21 0.26
CA PRO A 206 -2.59 23.82 1.66
C PRO A 206 -3.34 24.79 2.59
N ASP A 207 -3.55 26.04 2.19
CA ASP A 207 -4.30 27.03 2.96
C ASP A 207 -5.82 26.94 2.74
N GLY A 208 -6.26 26.09 1.81
CA GLY A 208 -7.67 25.86 1.48
C GLY A 208 -8.22 26.81 0.41
N ASN A 209 -7.37 27.61 -0.24
CA ASN A 209 -7.80 28.42 -1.37
C ASN A 209 -8.09 27.52 -2.58
N VAL A 210 -9.16 27.82 -3.31
CA VAL A 210 -9.57 27.05 -4.48
C VAL A 210 -8.67 27.39 -5.67
N LEU A 211 -7.86 26.41 -6.10
CA LEU A 211 -7.05 26.45 -7.31
C LEU A 211 -7.89 26.09 -8.54
N SER A 212 -8.74 25.07 -8.41
CA SER A 212 -9.58 24.55 -9.49
C SER A 212 -10.97 24.24 -8.97
N SER A 213 -11.98 24.49 -9.81
CA SER A 213 -13.37 24.17 -9.49
C SER A 213 -14.09 23.57 -10.71
N PRO A 214 -15.11 22.72 -10.48
CA PRO A 214 -15.87 22.12 -11.57
C PRO A 214 -16.59 23.17 -12.42
N LYS A 215 -16.70 22.91 -13.73
CA LYS A 215 -17.48 23.75 -14.63
C LYS A 215 -18.96 23.37 -14.62
N ALA A 216 -19.84 24.34 -14.86
CA ALA A 216 -21.26 24.08 -14.98
C ALA A 216 -21.56 23.19 -16.20
N LYS A 217 -22.12 22.00 -15.98
CA LYS A 217 -22.58 21.09 -17.05
C LYS A 217 -24.07 21.35 -17.36
N ASN A 218 -24.42 21.58 -18.62
CA ASN A 218 -25.81 21.63 -19.12
C ASN A 218 -26.78 22.54 -18.34
N LYS A 219 -26.40 23.81 -18.08
CA LYS A 219 -27.21 24.79 -17.29
C LYS A 219 -27.52 24.38 -15.84
N LYS A 220 -26.94 23.30 -15.32
CA LYS A 220 -27.01 22.96 -13.89
C LYS A 220 -26.04 23.81 -13.08
N LYS A 221 -26.38 24.08 -11.81
CA LYS A 221 -25.47 24.77 -10.88
C LYS A 221 -24.19 23.95 -10.69
N VAL A 222 -23.06 24.64 -10.55
CA VAL A 222 -21.78 24.04 -10.19
C VAL A 222 -21.94 23.32 -8.84
N PRO A 223 -21.55 22.03 -8.72
CA PRO A 223 -21.51 21.34 -7.45
C PRO A 223 -20.66 22.12 -6.44
N LYS A 224 -21.08 22.20 -5.18
CA LYS A 224 -20.30 22.93 -4.16
C LYS A 224 -19.11 22.10 -3.71
N LEU A 225 -18.09 22.77 -3.15
CA LEU A 225 -17.04 22.10 -2.39
C LEU A 225 -17.66 21.32 -1.21
N SER A 226 -17.09 20.17 -0.87
CA SER A 226 -17.54 19.39 0.29
C SER A 226 -17.40 20.18 1.59
N ASP A 227 -18.39 20.07 2.48
CA ASP A 227 -18.33 20.65 3.82
C ASP A 227 -17.26 19.96 4.70
N CYS A 228 -16.75 18.80 4.27
CA CYS A 228 -15.59 18.12 4.83
C CYS A 228 -14.24 18.78 4.47
N ALA A 229 -14.18 19.80 3.61
CA ALA A 229 -12.89 20.38 3.22
C ALA A 229 -12.06 20.92 4.41
N PRO A 230 -12.63 21.66 5.39
CA PRO A 230 -11.85 22.17 6.53
C PRO A 230 -11.24 21.06 7.39
N LEU A 231 -11.98 19.97 7.64
CA LEU A 231 -11.46 18.85 8.43
C LEU A 231 -10.38 18.06 7.65
N PHE A 232 -10.52 17.91 6.33
CA PHE A 232 -9.50 17.28 5.49
C PHE A 232 -8.19 18.07 5.55
N LEU A 233 -8.28 19.40 5.47
CA LEU A 233 -7.12 20.29 5.59
C LEU A 233 -6.42 20.12 6.95
N ASN A 234 -7.16 20.04 8.05
CA ASN A 234 -6.59 19.80 9.38
C ASN A 234 -5.83 18.47 9.44
N VAL A 235 -6.43 17.38 8.93
CA VAL A 235 -5.79 16.05 8.91
C VAL A 235 -4.53 16.05 8.04
N HIS A 236 -4.57 16.65 6.85
CA HIS A 236 -3.40 16.78 5.98
C HIS A 236 -2.27 17.60 6.62
N LYS A 237 -2.61 18.64 7.40
CA LYS A 237 -1.64 19.52 8.07
C LYS A 237 -1.02 18.86 9.30
N ILE A 238 -1.84 18.29 10.17
CA ILE A 238 -1.44 17.77 11.48
C ILE A 238 -0.87 16.35 11.35
N CYS A 239 -1.61 15.43 10.72
CA CYS A 239 -1.21 14.03 10.59
C CYS A 239 -0.22 13.77 9.43
N LYS A 240 0.02 14.76 8.57
CA LYS A 240 0.75 14.59 7.30
C LYS A 240 0.16 13.48 6.42
N ALA A 241 -1.15 13.27 6.50
CA ALA A 241 -1.85 12.28 5.68
C ALA A 241 -1.78 12.64 4.20
N ALA A 242 -1.64 11.64 3.33
CA ALA A 242 -1.82 11.80 1.89
C ALA A 242 -3.29 11.65 1.49
N VAL A 243 -4.06 10.80 2.16
CA VAL A 243 -5.48 10.59 1.86
C VAL A 243 -6.32 10.67 3.12
N VAL A 244 -7.48 11.32 3.01
CA VAL A 244 -8.52 11.33 4.03
C VAL A 244 -9.83 10.89 3.39
N LEU A 245 -10.47 9.90 4.01
CA LEU A 245 -11.72 9.32 3.60
C LEU A 245 -12.78 9.60 4.66
N HIS A 246 -13.93 10.08 4.20
CA HIS A 246 -15.16 10.13 4.96
C HIS A 246 -16.15 9.07 4.45
N SER A 247 -16.42 8.08 5.29
CA SER A 247 -17.36 6.99 5.02
C SER A 247 -18.65 7.17 5.81
N HIS A 248 -19.78 6.92 5.16
CA HIS A 248 -21.13 6.83 5.75
C HIS A 248 -21.59 5.37 5.87
N GLY A 249 -20.68 4.40 5.83
CA GLY A 249 -21.05 2.99 5.88
C GLY A 249 -21.81 2.64 7.17
N ILE A 250 -22.82 1.79 7.02
CA ILE A 250 -23.76 1.45 8.10
C ILE A 250 -23.07 0.86 9.33
N THR A 251 -22.00 0.08 9.15
CA THR A 251 -21.23 -0.51 10.25
C THR A 251 -20.58 0.55 11.13
N CYS A 252 -20.13 1.68 10.57
CA CYS A 252 -19.59 2.80 11.34
C CYS A 252 -20.67 3.45 12.22
N ASN A 253 -21.86 3.68 11.65
CA ASN A 253 -22.97 4.28 12.37
C ASN A 253 -23.38 3.39 13.57
N LEU A 254 -23.54 2.10 13.33
CA LEU A 254 -23.92 1.13 14.36
C LEU A 254 -22.82 0.95 15.42
N ALA A 255 -21.54 0.87 15.03
CA ALA A 255 -20.43 0.80 15.98
C ALA A 255 -20.35 2.07 16.85
N ALA A 256 -20.64 3.24 16.30
CA ALA A 256 -20.72 4.46 17.09
C ALA A 256 -21.87 4.39 18.11
N ALA A 257 -23.02 3.84 17.71
CA ALA A 257 -24.17 3.64 18.58
C ALA A 257 -23.89 2.64 19.73
N LEU A 258 -23.09 1.58 19.50
CA LEU A 258 -22.61 0.69 20.57
C LEU A 258 -21.82 1.44 21.65
N CYS A 259 -21.24 2.58 21.28
CA CYS A 259 -20.47 3.43 22.19
C CYS A 259 -21.32 4.54 22.83
N ASP A 260 -22.65 4.57 22.72
CA ASP A 260 -23.46 5.64 23.35
C ASP A 260 -23.13 5.79 24.84
N GLY A 261 -22.79 7.03 25.24
CA GLY A 261 -22.28 7.34 26.59
C GLY A 261 -20.78 7.13 26.82
N LYS A 262 -20.02 6.69 25.81
CA LYS A 262 -18.55 6.49 25.86
C LYS A 262 -17.83 7.45 24.90
N SER A 263 -16.54 7.72 25.11
CA SER A 263 -15.74 8.54 24.18
C SER A 263 -14.97 7.73 23.14
N GLU A 264 -15.02 6.40 23.21
CA GLU A 264 -14.15 5.51 22.45
C GLU A 264 -14.87 4.23 22.04
N PHE A 265 -14.54 3.76 20.84
CA PHE A 265 -14.74 2.39 20.40
C PHE A 265 -13.45 1.62 20.66
N ARG A 266 -13.58 0.44 21.27
CA ARG A 266 -12.46 -0.43 21.64
C ARG A 266 -12.70 -1.82 21.08
N VAL A 267 -11.69 -2.44 20.52
CA VAL A 267 -11.74 -3.84 20.08
C VAL A 267 -10.34 -4.44 20.23
N SER A 268 -10.26 -5.72 20.58
CA SER A 268 -8.98 -6.40 20.77
C SER A 268 -9.05 -7.83 20.26
N HIS A 269 -7.88 -8.46 20.06
CA HIS A 269 -7.75 -9.87 19.68
C HIS A 269 -8.50 -10.21 18.38
N GLN A 270 -8.36 -9.33 17.38
CA GLN A 270 -8.90 -9.52 16.03
C GLN A 270 -7.77 -9.37 15.01
N GLU A 271 -7.64 -10.30 14.06
CA GLU A 271 -6.54 -10.30 13.09
C GLU A 271 -6.48 -9.02 12.25
N MET A 272 -7.66 -8.45 11.93
CA MET A 272 -7.77 -7.22 11.14
C MET A 272 -7.23 -5.97 11.85
N ILE A 273 -6.93 -6.03 13.16
CA ILE A 273 -6.24 -4.94 13.87
C ILE A 273 -4.83 -4.71 13.29
N LYS A 274 -4.15 -5.77 12.81
CA LYS A 274 -2.82 -5.66 12.17
C LYS A 274 -2.82 -4.81 10.90
N GLY A 275 -4.00 -4.67 10.28
CA GLY A 275 -4.16 -3.79 9.14
C GLY A 275 -4.21 -2.31 9.51
N ILE A 276 -4.23 -1.95 10.80
CA ILE A 276 -4.12 -0.57 11.29
C ILE A 276 -2.65 -0.27 11.60
N THR A 277 -2.11 0.81 11.04
CA THR A 277 -0.70 1.19 11.25
C THR A 277 -0.36 1.21 12.76
N ARG A 278 0.76 0.57 13.13
CA ARG A 278 1.29 0.44 14.51
C ARG A 278 0.45 -0.42 15.47
N HIS A 279 -0.38 -1.34 14.97
CA HIS A 279 -1.13 -2.25 15.82
C HIS A 279 -0.87 -3.72 15.46
N GLY A 280 -0.87 -4.59 16.46
CA GLY A 280 -0.81 -6.04 16.37
C GLY A 280 -2.15 -6.71 16.75
N TYR A 281 -2.25 -8.02 16.56
CA TYR A 281 -3.48 -8.80 16.82
C TYR A 281 -4.01 -8.62 18.26
N ALA A 282 -3.11 -8.72 19.25
CA ALA A 282 -3.47 -8.70 20.67
C ALA A 282 -3.65 -7.28 21.22
N ASP A 283 -3.33 -6.26 20.43
CA ASP A 283 -3.45 -4.87 20.87
C ASP A 283 -4.91 -4.49 21.11
N MET A 284 -5.10 -3.51 21.98
CA MET A 284 -6.38 -2.84 22.11
C MET A 284 -6.42 -1.69 21.12
N LEU A 285 -7.12 -1.90 19.99
CA LEU A 285 -7.41 -0.81 19.07
C LEU A 285 -8.40 0.15 19.72
N VAL A 286 -8.04 1.43 19.75
CA VAL A 286 -8.88 2.52 20.24
C VAL A 286 -9.19 3.47 19.09
N VAL A 287 -10.49 3.63 18.79
CA VAL A 287 -11.00 4.62 17.84
C VAL A 287 -11.82 5.65 18.62
N PRO A 288 -11.39 6.92 18.69
CA PRO A 288 -12.14 7.96 19.37
C PRO A 288 -13.49 8.20 18.69
N VAL A 289 -14.51 8.47 19.52
CA VAL A 289 -15.90 8.69 19.09
C VAL A 289 -16.33 10.09 19.49
N ILE A 290 -16.81 10.88 18.54
CA ILE A 290 -17.33 12.24 18.78
C ILE A 290 -18.80 12.36 18.41
N ASP A 291 -19.47 13.34 19.00
CA ASP A 291 -20.84 13.67 18.65
C ASP A 291 -20.93 14.29 17.25
N ASN A 292 -22.05 14.03 16.57
CA ASN A 292 -22.32 14.67 15.28
C ASN A 292 -22.61 16.16 15.45
N ALA A 293 -22.43 16.90 14.37
CA ALA A 293 -22.83 18.30 14.25
C ALA A 293 -23.80 18.48 13.07
N PRO A 294 -24.71 19.47 13.11
CA PRO A 294 -25.63 19.76 12.01
C PRO A 294 -24.94 20.10 10.67
N LYS A 295 -23.67 20.51 10.71
CA LYS A 295 -22.83 20.76 9.53
C LYS A 295 -21.49 20.06 9.71
N GLU A 296 -21.01 19.39 8.66
CA GLU A 296 -19.74 18.66 8.68
C GLU A 296 -18.55 19.58 9.02
N SER A 297 -18.57 20.83 8.54
CA SER A 297 -17.52 21.81 8.83
C SER A 297 -17.36 22.13 10.32
N ALA A 298 -18.40 21.96 11.13
CA ALA A 298 -18.32 22.14 12.58
C ALA A 298 -17.57 21.00 13.30
N LEU A 299 -17.30 19.88 12.62
CA LEU A 299 -16.51 18.77 13.14
C LEU A 299 -15.00 19.00 13.02
N ALA A 300 -14.55 19.99 12.24
CA ALA A 300 -13.12 20.21 11.97
C ALA A 300 -12.29 20.47 13.23
N GLU A 301 -12.83 21.29 14.14
CA GLU A 301 -12.18 21.66 15.39
C GLU A 301 -12.20 20.51 16.43
N PRO A 302 -13.34 19.82 16.67
CA PRO A 302 -13.37 18.58 17.45
C PRO A 302 -12.38 17.51 16.95
N ILE A 303 -12.32 17.26 15.64
CA ILE A 303 -11.40 16.28 15.05
C ILE A 303 -9.94 16.69 15.24
N ALA A 304 -9.59 17.97 15.09
CA ALA A 304 -8.24 18.46 15.33
C ALA A 304 -7.77 18.16 16.76
N ARG A 305 -8.61 18.42 17.77
CA ARG A 305 -8.31 18.08 19.17
C ARG A 305 -8.17 16.58 19.41
N ILE A 306 -8.98 15.77 18.74
CA ILE A 306 -8.90 14.31 18.83
C ILE A 306 -7.59 13.80 18.25
N ILE A 307 -7.14 14.34 17.11
CA ILE A 307 -5.87 13.95 16.49
C ILE A 307 -4.69 14.22 17.44
N GLU A 308 -4.71 15.35 18.16
CA GLU A 308 -3.69 15.69 19.15
C GLU A 308 -3.73 14.74 20.37
N ALA A 309 -4.94 14.40 20.85
CA ALA A 309 -5.13 13.51 21.99
C ALA A 309 -4.84 12.04 21.68
N TYR A 310 -5.03 11.61 20.42
CA TYR A 310 -4.87 10.24 19.96
C TYR A 310 -3.89 10.16 18.76
N PRO A 311 -2.59 10.46 18.95
CA PRO A 311 -1.64 10.60 17.83
C PRO A 311 -1.37 9.30 17.05
N ASN A 312 -1.75 8.14 17.60
CA ASN A 312 -1.57 6.82 16.98
C ASN A 312 -2.85 6.28 16.29
N THR A 313 -3.98 6.98 16.39
CA THR A 313 -5.21 6.53 15.70
C THR A 313 -5.25 7.10 14.28
N PRO A 314 -5.57 6.28 13.26
CA PRO A 314 -5.77 6.79 11.91
C PRO A 314 -7.22 7.19 11.63
N ALA A 315 -8.10 7.26 12.65
CA ALA A 315 -9.51 7.49 12.44
C ALA A 315 -10.24 8.16 13.61
N VAL A 316 -11.38 8.78 13.29
CA VAL A 316 -12.37 9.26 14.25
C VAL A 316 -13.75 8.78 13.81
N LEU A 317 -14.49 8.20 14.73
CA LEU A 317 -15.87 7.77 14.53
C LEU A 317 -16.83 8.90 14.96
N VAL A 318 -17.88 9.13 14.18
CA VAL A 318 -18.86 10.19 14.44
C VAL A 318 -20.24 9.56 14.65
N ARG A 319 -20.82 9.80 15.83
CA ARG A 319 -22.11 9.22 16.23
C ARG A 319 -23.20 9.51 15.21
N ARG A 320 -24.02 8.52 14.88
CA ARG A 320 -25.18 8.71 13.98
C ARG A 320 -24.80 9.35 12.65
N HIS A 321 -23.57 9.08 12.18
CA HIS A 321 -23.02 9.70 10.98
C HIS A 321 -22.11 8.74 10.21
N GLY A 322 -20.91 8.44 10.73
CA GLY A 322 -19.92 7.70 9.94
C GLY A 322 -18.52 7.74 10.51
N LEU A 323 -17.53 7.62 9.63
CA LEU A 323 -16.10 7.51 9.94
C LEU A 323 -15.31 8.54 9.15
N PHE A 324 -14.32 9.17 9.80
CA PHE A 324 -13.19 9.81 9.14
C PHE A 324 -11.96 8.96 9.36
N VAL A 325 -11.25 8.60 8.29
CA VAL A 325 -10.07 7.73 8.33
C VAL A 325 -9.01 8.25 7.36
N TRP A 326 -7.74 8.14 7.71
CA TRP A 326 -6.64 8.68 6.91
C TRP A 326 -5.42 7.75 6.86
N GLY A 327 -4.51 8.05 5.93
CA GLY A 327 -3.26 7.34 5.73
C GLY A 327 -2.20 8.24 5.08
N ASP A 328 -0.94 7.88 5.28
CA ASP A 328 0.25 8.50 4.66
C ASP A 328 0.40 8.15 3.17
N SER A 329 -0.31 7.13 2.71
CA SER A 329 -0.55 6.81 1.30
C SER A 329 -2.02 6.46 1.04
N TRP A 330 -2.40 6.37 -0.24
CA TRP A 330 -3.76 5.95 -0.59
C TRP A 330 -4.01 4.47 -0.24
N GLU A 331 -3.00 3.62 -0.35
CA GLU A 331 -3.04 2.20 0.04
C GLU A 331 -3.26 2.08 1.55
N ALA A 332 -2.53 2.86 2.35
CA ALA A 332 -2.67 2.87 3.80
C ALA A 332 -4.07 3.34 4.23
N ALA A 333 -4.54 4.47 3.69
CA ALA A 333 -5.87 4.99 4.01
C ALA A 333 -6.99 4.00 3.64
N LYS A 334 -6.89 3.37 2.46
CA LYS A 334 -7.82 2.33 2.02
C LYS A 334 -7.79 1.11 2.96
N ARG A 335 -6.59 0.59 3.25
CA ARG A 335 -6.40 -0.54 4.17
C ARG A 335 -6.99 -0.24 5.56
N HIS A 336 -6.73 0.95 6.12
CA HIS A 336 -7.30 1.37 7.39
C HIS A 336 -8.82 1.37 7.36
N ALA A 337 -9.43 1.92 6.30
CA ALA A 337 -10.87 1.94 6.14
C ALA A 337 -11.46 0.51 6.09
N GLU A 338 -10.90 -0.38 5.26
CA GLU A 338 -11.36 -1.77 5.12
C GLU A 338 -11.29 -2.52 6.45
N CYS A 339 -10.17 -2.38 7.17
CA CYS A 339 -9.98 -3.03 8.45
C CYS A 339 -10.93 -2.48 9.53
N LEU A 340 -11.12 -1.16 9.59
CA LEU A 340 -12.06 -0.55 10.54
C LEU A 340 -13.50 -0.97 10.26
N HIS A 341 -13.95 -0.95 9.01
CA HIS A 341 -15.29 -1.42 8.64
C HIS A 341 -15.51 -2.89 9.05
N TYR A 342 -14.53 -3.76 8.81
CA TYR A 342 -14.58 -5.16 9.24
C TYR A 342 -14.64 -5.29 10.76
N LEU A 343 -13.80 -4.54 11.48
CA LEU A 343 -13.73 -4.60 12.95
C LEU A 343 -15.02 -4.08 13.60
N PHE A 344 -15.64 -3.06 13.02
CA PHE A 344 -16.95 -2.57 13.43
C PHE A 344 -18.03 -3.63 13.23
N GLU A 345 -18.06 -4.28 12.07
CA GLU A 345 -18.98 -5.39 11.80
C GLU A 345 -18.76 -6.56 12.76
N THR A 346 -17.51 -6.94 13.00
CA THR A 346 -17.15 -8.00 13.94
C THR A 346 -17.64 -7.69 15.35
N ALA A 347 -17.40 -6.46 15.85
CA ALA A 347 -17.87 -6.03 17.16
C ALA A 347 -19.41 -6.05 17.24
N LEU A 348 -20.10 -5.67 16.17
CA LEU A 348 -21.57 -5.74 16.09
C LEU A 348 -22.08 -7.18 16.16
N GLU A 349 -21.50 -8.10 15.40
CA GLU A 349 -21.89 -9.51 15.39
C GLU A 349 -21.55 -10.21 16.72
N MET A 350 -20.39 -9.90 17.30
CA MET A 350 -20.03 -10.35 18.65
C MET A 350 -21.02 -9.84 19.69
N HIS A 351 -21.37 -8.56 19.64
CA HIS A 351 -22.35 -7.97 20.56
C HIS A 351 -23.74 -8.61 20.43
N LYS A 352 -24.22 -8.89 19.20
CA LYS A 352 -25.48 -9.63 18.96
C LYS A 352 -25.45 -11.03 19.57
N CYS A 353 -24.29 -11.67 19.58
CA CYS A 353 -24.07 -12.98 20.20
C CYS A 353 -23.78 -12.91 21.71
N ASN A 354 -23.89 -11.74 22.34
CA ASN A 354 -23.49 -11.48 23.74
C ASN A 354 -22.02 -11.83 24.04
N LEU A 355 -21.13 -11.66 23.05
CA LEU A 355 -19.69 -11.78 23.20
C LEU A 355 -19.07 -10.40 23.42
N ASP A 356 -18.18 -10.31 24.41
CA ASP A 356 -17.41 -9.09 24.66
C ASP A 356 -16.22 -9.03 23.69
N TYR A 357 -16.28 -8.07 22.76
CA TYR A 357 -15.27 -7.83 21.73
C TYR A 357 -14.06 -7.01 22.22
N THR A 358 -14.03 -6.66 23.51
CA THR A 358 -12.95 -5.87 24.12
C THR A 358 -11.99 -6.71 24.96
N VAL A 359 -12.37 -7.95 25.27
CA VAL A 359 -11.59 -8.85 26.11
C VAL A 359 -10.86 -9.91 25.29
N SER A 360 -9.81 -10.48 25.87
CA SER A 360 -9.16 -11.64 25.31
C SER A 360 -10.16 -12.82 25.23
N PRO A 361 -10.18 -13.60 24.14
CA PRO A 361 -11.08 -14.73 24.01
C PRO A 361 -10.83 -15.75 25.13
N VAL A 362 -11.91 -16.17 25.80
CA VAL A 362 -11.85 -17.18 26.84
C VAL A 362 -11.68 -18.54 26.18
N SER A 363 -10.53 -19.17 26.36
CA SER A 363 -10.29 -20.55 25.92
C SER A 363 -11.34 -21.48 26.54
N ALA A 364 -11.87 -22.42 25.76
CA ALA A 364 -12.86 -23.37 26.24
C ALA A 364 -12.38 -24.09 27.51
N SER A 365 -13.06 -23.86 28.64
CA SER A 365 -12.88 -24.70 29.82
C SER A 365 -13.56 -26.04 29.53
N VAL A 366 -12.78 -27.08 29.26
CA VAL A 366 -13.30 -28.43 29.05
C VAL A 366 -13.91 -28.93 30.37
N LYS A 367 -15.22 -28.78 30.56
CA LYS A 367 -15.98 -29.64 31.46
C LYS A 367 -16.35 -30.90 30.69
N ALA A 368 -15.46 -31.88 30.79
CA ALA A 368 -15.63 -33.21 30.24
C ALA A 368 -16.87 -33.88 30.86
N ASN A 369 -17.90 -34.11 30.05
CA ASN A 369 -18.88 -35.16 30.35
C ASN A 369 -18.26 -36.49 29.93
N GLY A 370 -17.93 -37.32 30.91
CA GLY A 370 -18.06 -38.77 30.77
C GLY A 370 -16.89 -39.58 30.20
N TYR A 371 -15.71 -39.00 29.99
CA TYR A 371 -14.49 -39.80 29.85
C TYR A 371 -13.48 -39.35 30.90
N SER A 372 -13.32 -40.20 31.92
CA SER A 372 -12.21 -40.17 32.84
C SER A 372 -10.91 -40.42 32.08
N HIS A 373 -10.30 -39.34 31.58
CA HIS A 373 -8.86 -39.30 31.47
C HIS A 373 -8.34 -38.59 32.71
N GLU A 374 -7.72 -39.40 33.56
CA GLU A 374 -6.85 -38.96 34.65
C GLU A 374 -6.04 -37.76 34.18
N ARG A 375 -6.03 -36.67 34.96
CA ARG A 375 -5.03 -35.62 34.80
C ARG A 375 -3.66 -36.28 35.00
N PRO A 376 -2.76 -36.34 34.01
CA PRO A 376 -1.35 -36.44 34.33
C PRO A 376 -0.96 -35.10 34.97
N GLY A 377 -0.08 -35.16 35.96
CA GLY A 377 0.21 -34.10 36.90
C GLY A 377 0.37 -32.69 36.31
N ALA A 378 -0.07 -31.72 37.09
CA ALA A 378 0.78 -30.55 37.29
C ALA A 378 2.20 -31.07 37.57
N ASP A 379 3.17 -30.62 36.77
CA ASP A 379 4.61 -30.98 36.72
C ASP A 379 5.09 -31.69 35.43
N GLY A 380 4.40 -31.54 34.28
CA GLY A 380 4.97 -31.90 32.96
C GLY A 380 5.66 -30.70 32.30
N GLU A 381 6.96 -30.79 32.04
CA GLU A 381 7.70 -29.79 31.25
C GLU A 381 7.01 -29.55 29.90
N LEU A 382 6.86 -28.28 29.50
CA LEU A 382 6.37 -27.91 28.17
C LEU A 382 7.28 -28.57 27.10
N SER A 383 6.67 -29.10 26.03
CA SER A 383 7.44 -29.58 24.88
C SER A 383 8.21 -28.43 24.22
N MET A 384 9.17 -28.73 23.33
CA MET A 384 9.98 -27.68 22.73
C MET A 384 9.13 -26.70 21.93
N ALA A 385 8.12 -27.18 21.19
CA ALA A 385 7.21 -26.32 20.45
C ALA A 385 6.23 -25.56 21.36
N GLU A 386 5.80 -26.15 22.47
CA GLU A 386 4.88 -25.51 23.44
C GLU A 386 5.51 -24.35 24.22
N LYS A 387 6.85 -24.23 24.23
CA LYS A 387 7.57 -23.09 24.84
C LYS A 387 7.51 -21.81 24.00
N HIS A 388 7.10 -21.92 22.74
CA HIS A 388 7.11 -20.81 21.78
C HIS A 388 5.69 -20.24 21.57
N LYS A 389 5.59 -18.96 21.18
CA LYS A 389 4.29 -18.34 20.83
C LYS A 389 3.87 -18.70 19.40
N VAL A 390 4.84 -18.96 18.52
CA VAL A 390 4.61 -19.32 17.12
C VAL A 390 5.50 -20.48 16.71
N VAL A 391 4.93 -21.45 16.00
CA VAL A 391 5.68 -22.49 15.29
C VAL A 391 5.52 -22.25 13.79
N MET A 392 6.61 -21.90 13.14
CA MET A 392 6.71 -21.77 11.69
C MET A 392 7.14 -23.12 11.09
N LEU A 393 6.38 -23.61 10.12
CA LEU A 393 6.61 -24.91 9.49
C LEU A 393 6.94 -24.73 8.01
N ASP A 394 7.95 -25.45 7.54
CA ASP A 394 8.09 -25.73 6.12
C ASP A 394 7.06 -26.79 5.64
N ILE A 395 6.87 -26.87 4.32
CA ILE A 395 6.00 -27.85 3.68
C ILE A 395 6.79 -29.10 3.29
N GLU A 396 7.62 -28.95 2.25
CA GLU A 396 8.32 -30.05 1.61
C GLU A 396 9.36 -30.63 2.58
N GLY A 397 9.41 -31.96 2.71
CA GLY A 397 10.34 -32.63 3.63
C GLY A 397 10.03 -32.45 5.12
N THR A 398 9.00 -31.68 5.46
CA THR A 398 8.67 -31.31 6.86
C THR A 398 7.27 -31.73 7.25
N THR A 399 6.23 -31.16 6.63
CA THR A 399 4.82 -31.57 6.83
C THR A 399 4.32 -32.49 5.72
N THR A 400 4.96 -32.43 4.55
CA THR A 400 4.58 -33.12 3.31
C THR A 400 5.79 -33.88 2.74
N PRO A 401 5.66 -35.12 2.26
CA PRO A 401 6.77 -35.85 1.65
C PRO A 401 7.35 -35.13 0.43
N ILE A 402 8.68 -35.09 0.32
CA ILE A 402 9.38 -34.52 -0.87
C ILE A 402 8.91 -35.18 -2.17
N ALA A 403 8.77 -36.50 -2.16
CA ALA A 403 8.29 -37.27 -3.30
C ALA A 403 6.91 -36.80 -3.79
N PHE A 404 6.01 -36.34 -2.90
CA PHE A 404 4.71 -35.84 -3.33
C PHE A 404 4.83 -34.55 -4.16
N VAL A 405 5.71 -33.64 -3.76
CA VAL A 405 5.92 -32.37 -4.47
C VAL A 405 6.56 -32.62 -5.84
N HIS A 406 7.64 -33.40 -5.86
CA HIS A 406 8.43 -33.64 -7.07
C HIS A 406 7.85 -34.70 -8.02
N ASP A 407 7.20 -35.74 -7.50
CA ASP A 407 6.72 -36.87 -8.32
C ASP A 407 5.22 -36.78 -8.62
N VAL A 408 4.47 -35.93 -7.91
CA VAL A 408 3.02 -35.77 -8.11
C VAL A 408 2.65 -34.34 -8.50
N LEU A 409 2.94 -33.33 -7.69
CA LEU A 409 2.44 -31.97 -7.93
C LEU A 409 3.00 -31.32 -9.20
N PHE A 410 4.32 -31.32 -9.39
CA PHE A 410 4.92 -30.76 -10.60
C PHE A 410 4.63 -31.60 -11.86
N PRO A 411 4.71 -32.95 -11.83
CA PRO A 411 4.33 -33.78 -12.97
C PRO A 411 2.86 -33.64 -13.35
N TYR A 412 1.95 -33.41 -12.39
CA TYR A 412 0.56 -33.14 -12.70
C TYR A 412 0.41 -31.93 -13.62
N VAL A 413 1.16 -30.84 -13.39
CA VAL A 413 1.13 -29.64 -14.24
C VAL A 413 1.61 -29.99 -15.65
N THR A 414 2.78 -30.62 -15.79
CA THR A 414 3.36 -30.89 -17.11
C THR A 414 2.55 -31.93 -17.91
N ASN A 415 1.88 -32.86 -17.23
CA ASN A 415 1.05 -33.87 -17.87
C ASN A 415 -0.35 -33.35 -18.26
N ASN A 416 -0.86 -32.31 -17.59
CA ASN A 416 -2.24 -31.84 -17.78
C ASN A 416 -2.38 -30.47 -18.43
N VAL A 417 -1.29 -29.72 -18.66
CA VAL A 417 -1.37 -28.33 -19.16
C VAL A 417 -2.13 -28.20 -20.48
N ALA A 418 -1.90 -29.09 -21.44
CA ALA A 418 -2.61 -29.06 -22.73
C ALA A 418 -4.13 -29.24 -22.53
N ARG A 419 -4.52 -30.30 -21.80
CA ARG A 419 -5.93 -30.58 -21.48
C ARG A 419 -6.58 -29.43 -20.72
N PHE A 420 -5.88 -28.84 -19.74
CA PHE A 420 -6.38 -27.71 -18.96
C PHE A 420 -6.66 -26.51 -19.86
N LEU A 421 -5.70 -26.14 -20.71
CA LEU A 421 -5.85 -25.01 -21.64
C LEU A 421 -6.98 -25.25 -22.64
N GLU A 422 -7.12 -26.46 -23.18
CA GLU A 422 -8.22 -26.83 -24.09
C GLU A 422 -9.60 -26.69 -23.42
N GLN A 423 -9.74 -27.17 -22.18
CA GLN A 423 -11.02 -27.16 -21.46
C GLN A 423 -11.43 -25.77 -20.97
N THR A 424 -10.45 -24.94 -20.62
CA THR A 424 -10.69 -23.66 -19.95
C THR A 424 -10.38 -22.45 -20.82
N TRP A 425 -10.05 -22.65 -22.11
CA TRP A 425 -9.53 -21.63 -23.03
C TRP A 425 -10.31 -20.32 -23.01
N ASP A 426 -11.64 -20.44 -23.02
CA ASP A 426 -12.52 -19.27 -23.09
C ASP A 426 -12.77 -18.57 -21.75
N SER A 427 -12.34 -19.18 -20.65
CA SER A 427 -12.50 -18.61 -19.32
C SER A 427 -11.66 -17.33 -19.16
N PRO A 428 -12.15 -16.34 -18.39
CA PRO A 428 -11.37 -15.13 -18.12
C PRO A 428 -10.01 -15.41 -17.45
N GLY A 429 -9.95 -16.42 -16.56
CA GLY A 429 -8.73 -16.81 -15.87
C GLY A 429 -7.66 -17.33 -16.83
N THR A 430 -8.02 -18.30 -17.67
CA THR A 430 -7.08 -18.87 -18.65
C THR A 430 -6.64 -17.83 -19.69
N LYS A 431 -7.52 -16.92 -20.11
CA LYS A 431 -7.14 -15.80 -21.00
C LYS A 431 -6.10 -14.87 -20.37
N ALA A 432 -6.23 -14.60 -19.07
CA ALA A 432 -5.24 -13.82 -18.33
C ALA A 432 -3.91 -14.58 -18.20
N ASP A 433 -3.93 -15.87 -17.87
CA ASP A 433 -2.74 -16.71 -17.76
C ASP A 433 -1.98 -16.79 -19.09
N VAL A 434 -2.70 -17.02 -20.20
CA VAL A 434 -2.13 -17.08 -21.56
C VAL A 434 -1.46 -15.76 -21.91
N THR A 435 -2.13 -14.64 -21.63
CA THR A 435 -1.58 -13.29 -21.90
C THR A 435 -0.29 -13.07 -21.11
N ALA A 436 -0.29 -13.40 -19.82
CA ALA A 436 0.86 -13.25 -18.94
C ALA A 436 2.05 -14.15 -19.37
N LEU A 437 1.79 -15.37 -19.82
CA LEU A 437 2.81 -16.29 -20.34
C LEU A 437 3.41 -15.80 -21.67
N VAL A 438 2.57 -15.30 -22.59
CA VAL A 438 3.04 -14.71 -23.86
C VAL A 438 3.93 -13.49 -23.61
N ASP A 439 3.57 -12.64 -22.66
CA ASP A 439 4.39 -11.47 -22.32
C ASP A 439 5.70 -11.86 -21.63
N GLN A 440 5.69 -12.89 -20.78
CA GLN A 440 6.93 -13.42 -20.20
C GLN A 440 7.82 -14.07 -21.26
N TYR A 441 7.26 -14.76 -22.24
CA TYR A 441 8.02 -15.32 -23.36
C TYR A 441 8.77 -14.24 -24.16
N LYS A 442 8.12 -13.08 -24.42
CA LYS A 442 8.76 -11.94 -25.09
C LYS A 442 9.95 -11.42 -24.28
N LYS A 443 9.81 -11.32 -22.95
CA LYS A 443 10.90 -10.91 -22.05
C LYS A 443 12.05 -11.91 -22.06
N ASP A 444 11.76 -13.20 -21.96
CA ASP A 444 12.78 -14.25 -21.99
C ASP A 444 13.62 -14.19 -23.26
N LYS A 445 12.99 -13.94 -24.42
CA LYS A 445 13.69 -13.73 -25.70
C LYS A 445 14.55 -12.46 -25.70
N ALA A 446 14.04 -11.36 -25.14
CA ALA A 446 14.79 -10.10 -25.04
C ALA A 446 16.01 -10.24 -24.11
N ASP A 447 15.89 -11.03 -23.05
CA ASP A 447 16.95 -11.31 -22.08
C ASP A 447 17.97 -12.35 -22.58
N GLY A 448 17.85 -12.80 -23.84
CA GLY A 448 18.79 -13.75 -24.46
C GLY A 448 18.59 -15.21 -24.07
N SER A 449 17.47 -15.56 -23.43
CA SER A 449 17.11 -16.97 -23.20
C SER A 449 16.71 -17.64 -24.53
N ASN A 450 16.84 -18.97 -24.60
CA ASN A 450 16.44 -19.77 -25.76
C ASN A 450 15.21 -20.66 -25.46
N PRO A 451 14.03 -20.08 -25.19
CA PRO A 451 12.81 -20.86 -24.96
C PRO A 451 12.31 -21.54 -26.24
N PRO A 452 11.50 -22.62 -26.14
CA PRO A 452 10.84 -23.22 -27.30
C PRO A 452 9.98 -22.18 -28.05
N ALA A 453 9.76 -22.40 -29.35
CA ALA A 453 8.99 -21.47 -30.17
C ALA A 453 7.58 -21.27 -29.61
N LEU A 454 7.13 -20.02 -29.59
CA LEU A 454 5.77 -19.64 -29.20
C LEU A 454 5.33 -18.47 -30.10
N ASP A 455 4.29 -18.72 -30.88
CA ASP A 455 3.71 -17.74 -31.81
C ASP A 455 2.24 -17.47 -31.47
N ALA A 456 1.99 -16.26 -30.96
CA ALA A 456 0.67 -15.82 -30.50
C ALA A 456 -0.32 -15.50 -31.63
N GLN A 457 0.13 -15.44 -32.89
CA GLN A 457 -0.73 -15.15 -34.04
C GLN A 457 -1.31 -16.43 -34.69
N GLN A 458 -1.00 -17.61 -34.18
CA GLN A 458 -1.45 -18.89 -34.74
C GLN A 458 -2.88 -19.27 -34.32
N SER A 459 -3.37 -20.36 -34.89
CA SER A 459 -4.63 -20.98 -34.45
C SER A 459 -4.55 -21.39 -32.98
N THR A 460 -5.69 -21.37 -32.27
CA THR A 460 -5.80 -21.75 -30.85
C THR A 460 -5.12 -23.08 -30.54
N LYS A 461 -5.33 -24.09 -31.37
CA LYS A 461 -4.75 -25.43 -31.16
C LYS A 461 -3.22 -25.39 -31.15
N ASN A 462 -2.61 -24.75 -32.15
CA ASN A 462 -1.16 -24.65 -32.23
C ASN A 462 -0.58 -23.79 -31.09
N LEU A 463 -1.28 -22.73 -30.70
CA LEU A 463 -0.86 -21.90 -29.57
C LEU A 463 -0.88 -22.68 -28.25
N ILE A 464 -1.85 -23.58 -28.05
CA ILE A 464 -1.88 -24.48 -26.88
C ILE A 464 -0.66 -25.42 -26.87
N ASP A 465 -0.28 -25.96 -28.03
CA ASP A 465 0.90 -26.83 -28.16
C ASP A 465 2.20 -26.05 -27.82
N ASP A 466 2.35 -24.83 -28.35
CA ASP A 466 3.48 -23.94 -28.05
C ASP A 466 3.55 -23.56 -26.56
N LEU A 467 2.42 -23.16 -25.97
CA LEU A 467 2.31 -22.85 -24.54
C LEU A 467 2.65 -24.06 -23.68
N THR A 468 2.20 -25.25 -24.09
CA THR A 468 2.51 -26.51 -23.40
C THR A 468 4.01 -26.78 -23.41
N ALA A 469 4.68 -26.61 -24.57
CA ALA A 469 6.13 -26.75 -24.67
C ALA A 469 6.87 -25.74 -23.79
N TYR A 470 6.43 -24.48 -23.81
CA TYR A 470 7.01 -23.41 -23.00
C TYR A 470 6.84 -23.64 -21.49
N VAL A 471 5.66 -24.08 -21.04
CA VAL A 471 5.42 -24.44 -19.63
C VAL A 471 6.31 -25.61 -19.21
N LYS A 472 6.40 -26.67 -20.02
CA LYS A 472 7.27 -27.83 -19.73
C LYS A 472 8.74 -27.43 -19.64
N TRP A 473 9.20 -26.56 -20.54
CA TRP A 473 10.57 -26.04 -20.51
C TRP A 473 10.85 -25.23 -19.23
N ASN A 474 9.91 -24.37 -18.82
CA ASN A 474 10.04 -23.60 -17.58
C ASN A 474 10.10 -24.49 -16.32
N VAL A 475 9.24 -25.51 -16.25
CA VAL A 475 9.23 -26.47 -15.13
C VAL A 475 10.53 -27.29 -15.10
N ALA A 476 11.01 -27.77 -16.26
CA ALA A 476 12.24 -28.54 -16.35
C ALA A 476 13.49 -27.74 -15.94
N ALA A 477 13.49 -26.42 -16.20
CA ALA A 477 14.56 -25.51 -15.80
C ALA A 477 14.38 -24.94 -14.37
N ASP A 478 13.42 -25.45 -13.59
CA ASP A 478 13.04 -24.99 -12.25
C ASP A 478 12.82 -23.46 -12.14
N ARG A 479 12.31 -22.84 -13.21
CA ARG A 479 12.16 -21.38 -13.27
C ARG A 479 10.99 -20.92 -12.40
N LYS A 480 11.25 -20.00 -11.48
CA LYS A 480 10.25 -19.46 -10.54
C LYS A 480 9.60 -18.17 -11.03
N ILE A 481 9.10 -18.15 -12.27
CA ILE A 481 8.46 -16.96 -12.87
C ILE A 481 6.99 -16.81 -12.42
N GLY A 482 6.53 -15.56 -12.29
CA GLY A 482 5.18 -15.24 -11.81
C GLY A 482 4.04 -15.88 -12.63
N PRO A 483 4.03 -15.72 -13.97
CA PRO A 483 2.98 -16.29 -14.82
C PRO A 483 2.87 -17.82 -14.76
N LEU A 484 4.00 -18.53 -14.62
CA LEU A 484 3.99 -19.98 -14.42
C LEU A 484 3.31 -20.34 -13.09
N LYS A 485 3.68 -19.67 -11.99
CA LYS A 485 3.09 -19.92 -10.66
C LYS A 485 1.59 -19.65 -10.64
N GLN A 486 1.12 -18.67 -11.41
CA GLN A 486 -0.29 -18.36 -11.55
C GLN A 486 -1.05 -19.51 -12.22
N LEU A 487 -0.60 -19.94 -13.42
CA LEU A 487 -1.20 -21.06 -14.14
C LEU A 487 -1.18 -22.35 -13.30
N GLN A 488 -0.05 -22.65 -12.65
CA GLN A 488 0.08 -23.81 -11.75
C GLN A 488 -0.96 -23.76 -10.63
N GLY A 489 -1.20 -22.59 -10.03
CA GLY A 489 -2.22 -22.40 -9.01
C GLY A 489 -3.63 -22.73 -9.50
N HIS A 490 -4.02 -22.28 -10.68
CA HIS A 490 -5.32 -22.60 -11.27
C HIS A 490 -5.46 -24.09 -11.62
N MET A 491 -4.40 -24.69 -12.16
CA MET A 491 -4.38 -26.12 -12.49
C MET A 491 -4.49 -27.01 -11.26
N TRP A 492 -3.77 -26.68 -10.18
CA TRP A 492 -3.85 -27.41 -8.91
C TRP A 492 -5.23 -27.25 -8.27
N LEU A 493 -5.81 -26.05 -8.29
CA LEU A 493 -7.18 -25.84 -7.80
C LEU A 493 -8.17 -26.78 -8.50
N GLN A 494 -8.17 -26.79 -9.84
CA GLN A 494 -9.04 -27.69 -10.59
C GLN A 494 -8.76 -29.15 -10.24
N GLY A 495 -7.49 -29.58 -10.19
CA GLY A 495 -7.14 -30.96 -9.85
C GLY A 495 -7.62 -31.38 -8.47
N TYR A 496 -7.54 -30.49 -7.48
CA TYR A 496 -8.06 -30.76 -6.14
C TYR A 496 -9.59 -30.78 -6.09
N GLU A 497 -10.27 -29.85 -6.77
CA GLU A 497 -11.74 -29.77 -6.80
C GLU A 497 -12.37 -30.96 -7.54
N THR A 498 -11.73 -31.46 -8.59
CA THR A 498 -12.17 -32.65 -9.33
C THR A 498 -11.80 -33.96 -8.64
N GLY A 499 -10.94 -33.90 -7.61
CA GLY A 499 -10.42 -35.06 -6.90
C GLY A 499 -9.32 -35.83 -7.66
N GLU A 500 -8.82 -35.29 -8.78
CA GLU A 500 -7.67 -35.84 -9.51
C GLU A 500 -6.35 -35.66 -8.72
N LEU A 501 -6.30 -34.66 -7.83
CA LEU A 501 -5.24 -34.45 -6.87
C LEU A 501 -5.76 -34.58 -5.43
N LYS A 502 -4.91 -35.14 -4.57
CA LYS A 502 -5.10 -35.15 -3.12
C LYS A 502 -3.76 -34.86 -2.46
N ALA A 503 -3.70 -33.85 -1.59
CA ALA A 503 -2.46 -33.48 -0.93
C ALA A 503 -2.10 -34.51 0.13
N LEU A 504 -0.83 -34.88 0.23
CA LEU A 504 -0.35 -35.80 1.27
C LEU A 504 0.29 -35.03 2.40
N VAL A 505 -0.15 -35.29 3.63
CA VAL A 505 0.44 -34.74 4.86
C VAL A 505 0.81 -35.89 5.78
N PHE A 506 1.97 -35.84 6.45
CA PHE A 506 2.39 -36.92 7.36
C PHE A 506 1.37 -37.12 8.50
N ASP A 507 1.17 -38.37 8.93
CA ASP A 507 0.13 -38.76 9.90
C ASP A 507 0.29 -38.09 11.28
N ASP A 508 1.52 -37.74 11.66
CA ASP A 508 1.86 -37.11 12.93
C ASP A 508 1.65 -35.58 12.93
N VAL A 509 1.41 -34.96 11.76
CA VAL A 509 1.21 -33.51 11.65
C VAL A 509 -0.13 -33.07 12.25
N PRO A 510 -1.32 -33.61 11.87
CA PRO A 510 -2.58 -33.15 12.44
C PRO A 510 -2.67 -33.28 13.98
N PRO A 511 -2.22 -34.40 14.62
CA PRO A 511 -2.18 -34.49 16.08
C PRO A 511 -1.31 -33.41 16.74
N CYS A 512 -0.17 -33.06 16.13
CA CYS A 512 0.68 -31.97 16.60
C CYS A 512 0.00 -30.61 16.45
N LEU A 513 -0.56 -30.31 15.26
CA LEU A 513 -1.30 -29.07 15.03
C LEU A 513 -2.45 -28.88 16.02
N ASN A 514 -3.18 -29.96 16.31
CA ASN A 514 -4.25 -29.95 17.31
C ASN A 514 -3.71 -29.69 18.73
N ARG A 515 -2.59 -30.31 19.11
CA ARG A 515 -1.91 -30.07 20.41
C ARG A 515 -1.47 -28.62 20.55
N LEU A 516 -0.79 -28.06 19.55
CA LEU A 516 -0.33 -26.67 19.53
C LEU A 516 -1.49 -25.69 19.64
N ARG A 517 -2.56 -25.93 18.87
CA ARG A 517 -3.80 -25.13 18.96
C ARG A 517 -4.42 -25.19 20.35
N ALA A 518 -4.49 -26.37 20.97
CA ALA A 518 -5.03 -26.53 22.33
C ALA A 518 -4.21 -25.78 23.39
N ARG A 519 -2.92 -25.51 23.11
CA ARG A 519 -2.02 -24.70 23.95
C ARG A 519 -1.97 -23.22 23.57
N GLY A 520 -2.70 -22.80 22.55
CA GLY A 520 -2.71 -21.41 22.07
C GLY A 520 -1.44 -21.02 21.29
N VAL A 521 -0.62 -21.98 20.88
CA VAL A 521 0.55 -21.73 20.03
C VAL A 521 0.06 -21.52 18.59
N ARG A 522 0.45 -20.40 17.98
CA ARG A 522 0.09 -20.11 16.58
C ARG A 522 0.94 -20.96 15.65
N VAL A 523 0.35 -21.51 14.60
CA VAL A 523 1.10 -22.22 13.56
C VAL A 523 1.08 -21.40 12.28
N GLY A 524 2.24 -21.20 11.66
CA GLY A 524 2.38 -20.53 10.37
C GLY A 524 3.16 -21.40 9.38
N ILE A 525 3.00 -21.13 8.09
CA ILE A 525 3.70 -21.83 7.02
C ILE A 525 4.69 -20.88 6.35
N TYR A 526 5.90 -21.35 6.06
CA TYR A 526 6.84 -20.66 5.17
C TYR A 526 7.39 -21.61 4.12
N SER A 527 7.00 -21.42 2.87
CA SER A 527 7.36 -22.32 1.76
C SER A 527 7.63 -21.55 0.47
N SER A 528 8.36 -22.17 -0.47
CA SER A 528 8.66 -21.56 -1.77
C SER A 528 7.44 -21.50 -2.71
N GLY A 529 6.44 -22.35 -2.46
CA GLY A 529 5.15 -22.33 -3.13
C GLY A 529 4.36 -21.05 -2.82
N SER A 530 3.54 -20.57 -3.75
CA SER A 530 2.72 -19.38 -3.53
C SER A 530 1.74 -19.58 -2.37
N ARG A 531 1.37 -18.51 -1.65
CA ARG A 531 0.37 -18.61 -0.56
C ARG A 531 -0.93 -19.30 -0.99
N GLN A 532 -1.35 -19.10 -2.23
CA GLN A 532 -2.53 -19.79 -2.78
C GLN A 532 -2.30 -21.31 -2.87
N ALA A 533 -1.17 -21.75 -3.41
CA ALA A 533 -0.84 -23.18 -3.49
C ALA A 533 -0.74 -23.83 -2.10
N GLN A 534 -0.15 -23.13 -1.13
CA GLN A 534 -0.10 -23.60 0.27
C GLN A 534 -1.51 -23.80 0.84
N LYS A 535 -2.41 -22.82 0.67
CA LYS A 535 -3.82 -22.93 1.11
C LYS A 535 -4.52 -24.13 0.48
N LEU A 536 -4.33 -24.37 -0.82
CA LEU A 536 -4.93 -25.52 -1.52
C LEU A 536 -4.39 -26.85 -0.98
N LEU A 537 -3.09 -26.95 -0.75
CA LEU A 537 -2.46 -28.16 -0.20
C LEU A 537 -3.09 -28.55 1.15
N PHE A 538 -3.19 -27.60 2.09
CA PHE A 538 -3.76 -27.89 3.41
C PHE A 538 -5.30 -28.02 3.39
N GLN A 539 -6.00 -27.35 2.48
CA GLN A 539 -7.45 -27.48 2.31
C GLN A 539 -7.85 -28.89 1.82
N TYR A 540 -7.10 -29.41 0.86
CA TYR A 540 -7.42 -30.66 0.17
C TYR A 540 -6.55 -31.83 0.62
N SER A 541 -5.97 -31.75 1.82
CA SER A 541 -5.13 -32.82 2.37
C SER A 541 -5.89 -34.13 2.55
N ASP A 542 -5.16 -35.25 2.51
CA ASP A 542 -5.62 -36.60 2.83
C ASP A 542 -6.03 -36.75 4.31
N LYS A 543 -5.77 -35.73 5.13
CA LYS A 543 -6.19 -35.63 6.54
C LYS A 543 -7.39 -34.68 6.75
N GLY A 544 -8.03 -34.23 5.67
CA GLY A 544 -9.12 -33.26 5.71
C GLY A 544 -8.64 -31.82 5.49
N ASP A 545 -9.49 -30.84 5.78
CA ASP A 545 -9.10 -29.42 5.69
C ASP A 545 -8.33 -29.02 6.96
N LEU A 546 -7.03 -28.81 6.83
CA LEU A 546 -6.14 -28.46 7.94
C LEU A 546 -5.96 -26.93 8.11
N ARG A 547 -6.60 -26.11 7.27
CA ARG A 547 -6.41 -24.65 7.33
C ARG A 547 -6.89 -24.04 8.65
N GLU A 548 -7.81 -24.71 9.35
CA GLU A 548 -8.28 -24.26 10.66
C GLU A 548 -7.19 -24.20 11.73
N TYR A 549 -6.07 -24.91 11.54
CA TYR A 549 -4.92 -24.88 12.45
C TYR A 549 -3.86 -23.83 12.05
N LEU A 550 -3.95 -23.28 10.84
CA LEU A 550 -2.91 -22.43 10.25
C LEU A 550 -3.31 -20.96 10.27
N THR A 551 -2.50 -20.15 10.92
CA THR A 551 -2.79 -18.73 11.20
C THR A 551 -2.20 -17.78 10.16
N VAL A 552 -1.11 -18.16 9.48
CA VAL A 552 -0.42 -17.31 8.50
C VAL A 552 0.34 -18.14 7.46
N TYR A 553 0.52 -17.58 6.27
CA TYR A 553 1.25 -18.19 5.15
C TYR A 553 2.25 -17.18 4.58
N PHE A 554 3.51 -17.55 4.55
CA PHE A 554 4.59 -16.80 3.92
C PHE A 554 5.12 -17.56 2.70
N ASP A 555 5.42 -16.81 1.65
CA ASP A 555 6.02 -17.31 0.42
C ASP A 555 7.24 -16.46 0.04
N THR A 556 7.89 -16.77 -1.07
CA THR A 556 9.10 -16.05 -1.51
C THR A 556 8.91 -14.56 -1.79
N LYS A 557 7.69 -14.01 -1.67
CA LYS A 557 7.47 -12.56 -1.74
C LYS A 557 8.01 -11.83 -0.51
N ILE A 558 8.15 -12.50 0.64
CA ILE A 558 8.77 -11.92 1.84
C ILE A 558 10.30 -11.92 1.77
N GLY A 559 10.87 -12.72 0.86
CA GLY A 559 12.31 -12.94 0.70
C GLY A 559 12.61 -14.42 0.43
N HIS A 560 13.86 -14.77 0.12
CA HIS A 560 14.24 -16.16 -0.12
C HIS A 560 14.44 -16.93 1.21
N LYS A 561 14.13 -18.24 1.25
CA LYS A 561 14.19 -19.06 2.49
C LYS A 561 15.59 -19.24 3.07
N ARG A 562 16.64 -18.89 2.34
CA ARG A 562 18.05 -18.97 2.78
C ARG A 562 18.64 -17.61 3.17
N GLU A 563 17.81 -16.57 3.18
CA GLU A 563 18.23 -15.20 3.52
C GLU A 563 17.76 -14.87 4.94
N VAL A 564 18.67 -14.32 5.75
CA VAL A 564 18.41 -13.95 7.15
C VAL A 564 17.29 -12.88 7.24
N GLU A 565 17.32 -11.93 6.32
CA GLU A 565 16.39 -10.80 6.22
C GLU A 565 14.94 -11.27 6.05
N SER A 566 14.72 -12.38 5.33
CA SER A 566 13.38 -12.98 5.19
C SER A 566 12.78 -13.36 6.55
N TYR A 567 13.59 -13.90 7.45
CA TYR A 567 13.13 -14.32 8.78
C TYR A 567 12.95 -13.14 9.74
N LYS A 568 13.75 -12.07 9.60
CA LYS A 568 13.52 -10.81 10.31
C LYS A 568 12.16 -10.22 9.94
N GLU A 569 11.88 -10.15 8.64
CA GLU A 569 10.59 -9.66 8.13
C GLU A 569 9.42 -10.56 8.55
N ILE A 570 9.62 -11.89 8.61
CA ILE A 570 8.62 -12.84 9.15
C ILE A 570 8.33 -12.55 10.62
N VAL A 571 9.36 -12.35 11.46
CA VAL A 571 9.21 -12.05 12.89
C VAL A 571 8.42 -10.74 13.08
N GLU A 572 8.77 -9.69 12.34
CA GLU A 572 8.04 -8.42 12.34
C GLU A 572 6.58 -8.60 11.90
N SER A 573 6.35 -9.33 10.80
CA SER A 573 5.02 -9.65 10.27
C SER A 573 4.15 -10.49 11.22
N LEU A 574 4.78 -11.33 12.04
CA LEU A 574 4.12 -12.18 13.05
C LEU A 574 3.68 -11.38 14.28
N GLY A 575 4.24 -10.18 14.51
CA GLY A 575 3.95 -9.33 15.66
C GLY A 575 4.29 -9.98 16.99
N VAL A 576 5.42 -10.70 17.06
CA VAL A 576 5.95 -11.27 18.31
C VAL A 576 6.95 -10.31 18.96
N ASP A 577 7.06 -10.36 20.29
CA ASP A 577 7.93 -9.46 21.05
C ASP A 577 9.42 -9.81 20.90
N SER A 578 9.72 -11.08 20.62
CA SER A 578 11.09 -11.58 20.43
C SER A 578 11.13 -12.61 19.31
N ALA A 579 12.23 -12.63 18.53
CA ALA A 579 12.48 -13.69 17.56
C ALA A 579 12.54 -15.08 18.23
N LYS A 580 12.95 -15.14 19.51
CA LYS A 580 12.95 -16.36 20.33
C LYS A 580 11.56 -16.88 20.70
N ASP A 581 10.50 -16.10 20.46
CA ASP A 581 9.13 -16.58 20.58
C ASP A 581 8.71 -17.46 19.38
N VAL A 582 9.57 -17.61 18.38
CA VAL A 582 9.29 -18.35 17.14
C VAL A 582 10.23 -19.55 17.01
N LEU A 583 9.62 -20.73 16.89
CA LEU A 583 10.30 -21.96 16.51
C LEU A 583 10.10 -22.18 15.00
N PHE A 584 11.18 -22.33 14.23
CA PHE A 584 11.12 -22.72 12.82
C PHE A 584 11.53 -24.18 12.62
N VAL A 585 10.67 -24.94 11.93
CA VAL A 585 10.89 -26.35 11.60
C VAL A 585 11.04 -26.50 10.09
N THR A 586 12.19 -27.01 9.65
CA THR A 586 12.54 -27.20 8.23
C THR A 586 13.41 -28.45 8.09
N ASP A 587 13.44 -29.08 6.93
CA ASP A 587 14.41 -30.14 6.61
C ASP A 587 15.73 -29.60 6.05
N VAL A 588 15.78 -28.33 5.66
CA VAL A 588 16.91 -27.73 4.96
C VAL A 588 17.82 -26.98 5.94
N ILE A 589 19.06 -27.43 6.07
CA ILE A 589 20.03 -26.86 7.01
C ILE A 589 20.34 -25.38 6.74
N GLU A 590 20.43 -24.97 5.47
CA GLU A 590 20.71 -23.57 5.11
C GLU A 590 19.54 -22.64 5.49
N GLU A 591 18.32 -23.15 5.53
CA GLU A 591 17.15 -22.40 6.01
C GLU A 591 17.18 -22.27 7.54
N ALA A 592 17.52 -23.35 8.24
CA ALA A 592 17.69 -23.33 9.69
C ALA A 592 18.80 -22.36 10.13
N GLN A 593 19.93 -22.33 9.40
CA GLN A 593 21.02 -21.38 9.65
C GLN A 593 20.58 -19.93 9.45
N ALA A 594 19.81 -19.65 8.40
CA ALA A 594 19.30 -18.31 8.14
C ALA A 594 18.29 -17.85 9.21
N ALA A 595 17.41 -18.74 9.66
CA ALA A 595 16.45 -18.48 10.73
C ALA A 595 17.15 -18.27 12.09
N GLU A 596 18.13 -19.10 12.43
CA GLU A 596 18.93 -18.93 13.66
C GLU A 596 19.69 -17.61 13.66
N ALA A 597 20.30 -17.23 12.54
CA ALA A 597 20.98 -15.95 12.39
C ALA A 597 20.04 -14.74 12.53
N ALA A 598 18.74 -14.92 12.29
CA ALA A 598 17.70 -13.93 12.53
C ALA A 598 17.16 -13.95 13.98
N GLY A 599 17.65 -14.88 14.82
CA GLY A 599 17.34 -14.98 16.24
C GLY A 599 16.23 -15.96 16.60
N LEU A 600 15.68 -16.71 15.64
CA LEU A 600 14.67 -17.73 15.89
C LEU A 600 15.30 -18.97 16.56
N ASP A 601 14.48 -19.76 17.25
CA ASP A 601 14.84 -21.13 17.59
C ASP A 601 14.51 -22.03 16.39
N THR A 602 15.33 -23.05 16.15
CA THR A 602 15.23 -23.86 14.93
C THR A 602 15.41 -25.34 15.22
N VAL A 603 14.66 -26.16 14.49
CA VAL A 603 14.68 -27.62 14.57
C VAL A 603 14.69 -28.20 13.15
N LEU A 604 15.54 -29.21 12.94
CA LEU A 604 15.62 -29.92 11.68
C LEU A 604 14.66 -31.11 11.66
N SER A 605 13.78 -31.15 10.67
CA SER A 605 12.87 -32.27 10.41
C SER A 605 13.54 -33.30 9.50
N VAL A 606 13.70 -34.53 9.99
CA VAL A 606 14.31 -35.63 9.24
C VAL A 606 13.21 -36.63 8.84
N ARG A 607 12.75 -36.52 7.60
CA ARG A 607 11.71 -37.38 7.02
C ARG A 607 12.28 -38.33 5.96
N PRO A 608 11.57 -39.44 5.65
CA PRO A 608 11.95 -40.31 4.54
C PRO A 608 12.06 -39.54 3.22
N GLY A 609 13.21 -39.66 2.55
CA GLY A 609 13.49 -38.99 1.28
C GLY A 609 14.22 -37.65 1.39
N ASN A 610 14.37 -37.11 2.61
CA ASN A 610 15.16 -35.89 2.82
C ASN A 610 16.64 -36.13 2.52
N LYS A 611 17.34 -35.06 2.13
CA LYS A 611 18.80 -35.12 1.95
C LYS A 611 19.48 -35.42 3.30
N PRO A 612 20.54 -36.24 3.31
CA PRO A 612 21.32 -36.46 4.54
C PRO A 612 21.84 -35.13 5.09
N LEU A 613 21.68 -34.93 6.39
CA LEU A 613 22.25 -33.79 7.10
C LEU A 613 23.76 -34.00 7.32
N PRO A 614 24.58 -32.93 7.34
CA PRO A 614 25.99 -33.03 7.69
C PRO A 614 26.18 -33.55 9.12
N GLU A 615 27.15 -34.43 9.37
CA GLU A 615 27.37 -35.03 10.70
C GLU A 615 27.70 -34.02 11.83
N SER A 616 28.10 -32.79 11.49
CA SER A 616 28.63 -31.80 12.42
C SER A 616 27.76 -30.54 12.60
N HIS A 617 26.43 -30.64 12.49
CA HIS A 617 25.53 -29.52 12.79
C HIS A 617 25.12 -29.48 14.28
N HIS A 618 24.76 -28.31 14.79
CA HIS A 618 24.35 -28.12 16.19
C HIS A 618 22.83 -28.05 16.41
N PHE A 619 22.03 -28.00 15.34
CA PHE A 619 20.56 -27.98 15.44
C PHE A 619 19.98 -29.26 16.02
N ALA A 620 18.93 -29.13 16.84
CA ALA A 620 18.14 -30.26 17.28
C ALA A 620 17.40 -30.90 16.08
N THR A 621 17.29 -32.22 16.07
CA THR A 621 16.62 -32.98 15.01
C THR A 621 15.41 -33.74 15.54
N ILE A 622 14.34 -33.77 14.77
CA ILE A 622 13.14 -34.57 15.02
C ILE A 622 12.89 -35.50 13.83
N HIS A 623 12.33 -36.68 14.10
CA HIS A 623 11.89 -37.62 13.07
C HIS A 623 10.36 -37.66 12.94
N SER A 624 9.66 -37.12 13.94
CA SER A 624 8.21 -37.00 14.03
C SER A 624 7.83 -35.73 14.78
N PHE A 625 6.70 -35.13 14.41
CA PHE A 625 6.08 -34.01 15.12
C PHE A 625 5.51 -34.41 16.48
N SER A 626 5.55 -35.69 16.85
CA SER A 626 5.36 -36.12 18.23
C SER A 626 6.50 -35.70 19.16
N GLU A 627 7.68 -35.39 18.62
CA GLU A 627 8.87 -34.94 19.36
C GLU A 627 8.92 -33.40 19.54
N LEU A 628 8.07 -32.67 18.82
CA LEU A 628 7.84 -31.23 18.97
C LEU A 628 7.03 -30.92 20.22
#